data_AF-A0AAE6SW39-F1
#
_entry.id   AF-A0AAE6SW39-F1
#
_cell.length_a   1.000
_cell.length_b   1.000
_cell.length_c   1.000
_cell.angle_alpha   90.00
_cell.angle_beta   90.00
_cell.angle_gamma   90.00
#
_symmetry.space_group_name_H-M   'P 1'
#
loop_
_entity.id
_entity.type
_entity.pdbx_description
1 polymer ?
#
loop_
_entity_poly.entity_id
_entity_poly.type
_entity_poly.pdbx_seq_one_letter_code
_entity_poly.pdbx_strand_id
1 'polypeptide(L)'
;MEALYIILGAALALGGGVLTHHVQLYYAQQKEENNLLFEIERSLLEIGGLDSELNHFKTEPDTLDTKAKVARYREQKSSQLENLHLLAIRIISDKNRSIAVKVAKYSIDKHHRTDENRYVLLKLVQQSMNSKLLKQYQKETDTNPTVF
;
A
#
# COMPACT_ATOMS: atom_id res chain seq x y z
N MET A 1 6.40 -42.29 -37.12
CA MET A 1 6.53 -40.85 -37.41
C MET A 1 5.33 -40.08 -36.88
N GLU A 2 4.08 -40.42 -37.25
CA GLU A 2 2.87 -39.72 -36.76
C GLU A 2 2.69 -39.72 -35.24
N ALA A 3 2.91 -40.85 -34.56
CA ALA A 3 2.84 -40.93 -33.09
C ALA A 3 3.82 -39.97 -32.39
N LEU A 4 4.98 -39.72 -33.00
CA LEU A 4 6.01 -38.80 -32.49
C LEU A 4 5.56 -37.33 -32.61
N TYR A 5 4.87 -36.98 -33.70
CA TYR A 5 4.27 -35.65 -33.87
C TYR A 5 3.11 -35.40 -32.92
N ILE A 6 2.29 -36.41 -32.63
CA ILE A 6 1.20 -36.31 -31.64
C ILE A 6 1.78 -36.08 -30.23
N ILE A 7 2.82 -36.81 -29.86
CA ILE A 7 3.50 -36.62 -28.56
C ILE A 7 4.16 -35.24 -28.48
N LEU A 8 4.78 -34.76 -29.57
CA LEU A 8 5.38 -33.43 -29.62
C LEU A 8 4.32 -32.31 -29.50
N GLY A 9 3.17 -32.45 -30.18
CA GLY A 9 2.05 -31.52 -30.07
C GLY A 9 1.45 -31.49 -28.66
N ALA A 10 1.31 -32.65 -28.02
CA ALA A 10 0.85 -32.74 -26.63
C ALA A 10 1.84 -32.11 -25.65
N ALA A 11 3.15 -32.34 -25.84
CA ALA A 11 4.19 -31.73 -25.00
C ALA A 11 4.23 -30.20 -25.14
N LEU A 12 4.08 -29.67 -26.35
CA LEU A 12 4.00 -28.23 -26.60
C LEU A 12 2.74 -27.60 -26.01
N ALA A 13 1.59 -28.29 -26.11
CA ALA A 13 0.34 -27.82 -25.51
C ALA A 13 0.41 -27.78 -23.96
N LEU A 14 0.99 -28.83 -23.35
CA LEU A 14 1.21 -28.86 -21.90
C LEU A 14 2.23 -27.81 -21.45
N GLY A 15 3.34 -27.66 -22.16
CA GLY A 15 4.35 -26.63 -21.87
C GLY A 15 3.81 -25.20 -22.00
N GLY A 16 3.03 -24.94 -23.07
CA GLY A 16 2.36 -23.65 -23.28
C GLY A 16 1.30 -23.36 -22.22
N GLY A 17 0.52 -24.37 -21.80
CA GLY A 17 -0.47 -24.25 -20.73
C GLY A 17 0.16 -23.92 -19.38
N VAL A 18 1.24 -24.61 -19.00
CA VAL A 18 1.98 -24.37 -17.75
C VAL A 18 2.59 -22.97 -17.73
N LEU A 19 3.25 -22.55 -18.81
CA LEU A 19 3.82 -21.20 -18.92
C LEU A 19 2.74 -20.11 -18.81
N THR A 20 1.63 -20.28 -19.52
CA THR A 20 0.52 -19.33 -19.48
C THR A 20 -0.07 -19.23 -18.07
N HIS A 21 -0.26 -20.36 -17.39
CA HIS A 21 -0.77 -20.39 -16.02
C HIS A 21 0.19 -19.69 -15.04
N HIS A 22 1.51 -19.94 -15.13
CA HIS A 22 2.49 -19.25 -14.30
C HIS A 22 2.47 -17.73 -14.51
N VAL A 23 2.37 -17.29 -15.77
CA VAL A 23 2.28 -15.87 -16.11
C VAL A 23 1.00 -15.24 -15.56
N GLN A 24 -0.13 -15.94 -15.65
CA GLN A 24 -1.40 -15.48 -15.09
C GLN A 24 -1.35 -15.35 -13.56
N LEU A 25 -0.80 -16.36 -12.87
CA LEU A 25 -0.61 -16.29 -11.42
C LEU A 25 0.29 -15.12 -11.01
N TYR A 26 1.39 -14.93 -11.74
CA TYR A 26 2.31 -13.81 -11.50
C TYR A 26 1.62 -12.46 -11.61
N TYR A 27 0.85 -12.22 -12.69
CA TYR A 27 0.12 -10.97 -12.85
C TYR A 27 -1.05 -10.81 -11.89
N ALA A 28 -1.72 -11.90 -11.51
CA ALA A 28 -2.77 -11.88 -10.49
C ALA A 28 -2.19 -11.45 -9.13
N GLN A 29 -1.07 -12.05 -8.71
CA GLN A 29 -0.37 -11.68 -7.49
C GLN A 29 0.13 -10.23 -7.53
N GLN A 30 0.68 -9.79 -8.65
CA GLN A 30 1.12 -8.40 -8.81
C GLN A 30 -0.04 -7.41 -8.70
N LYS A 31 -1.21 -7.75 -9.26
CA LYS A 31 -2.42 -6.93 -9.15
C LYS A 31 -2.92 -6.88 -7.70
N GLU A 32 -2.97 -8.02 -7.01
CA GLU A 32 -3.38 -8.09 -5.61
C GLU A 32 -2.47 -7.24 -4.73
N GLU A 33 -1.14 -7.34 -4.89
CA GLU A 33 -0.21 -6.52 -4.12
C GLU A 33 -0.33 -5.02 -4.41
N ASN A 34 -0.57 -4.64 -5.66
CA ASN A 34 -0.80 -3.23 -5.98
C ASN A 34 -2.08 -2.71 -5.33
N ASN A 35 -3.14 -3.52 -5.24
CA ASN A 35 -4.35 -3.16 -4.52
C ASN A 35 -4.08 -2.98 -3.02
N LEU A 36 -3.30 -3.89 -2.41
CA LEU A 36 -2.90 -3.77 -1.01
C LEU A 36 -2.10 -2.47 -0.75
N LEU A 37 -1.16 -2.14 -1.65
CA LEU A 37 -0.40 -0.90 -1.54
C LEU A 37 -1.30 0.34 -1.64
N PHE A 38 -2.30 0.33 -2.53
CA PHE A 38 -3.28 1.40 -2.64
C PHE A 38 -4.14 1.54 -1.37
N GLU A 39 -4.59 0.42 -0.80
CA GLU A 39 -5.34 0.44 0.46
C GLU A 39 -4.50 0.96 1.63
N ILE A 40 -3.21 0.61 1.68
CA ILE A 40 -2.26 1.17 2.66
C ILE A 40 -2.11 2.69 2.47
N GLU A 41 -1.92 3.17 1.25
CA GLU A 41 -1.84 4.61 0.95
C GLU A 41 -3.10 5.33 1.46
N ARG A 42 -4.28 4.80 1.12
CA ARG A 42 -5.55 5.36 1.55
C ARG A 42 -5.68 5.43 3.07
N SER A 43 -5.40 4.33 3.78
CA SER A 43 -5.47 4.31 5.26
C SER A 43 -4.46 5.28 5.89
N LEU A 44 -3.25 5.44 5.34
CA LEU A 44 -2.28 6.44 5.82
C LEU A 44 -2.78 7.89 5.64
N LEU A 45 -3.47 8.18 4.54
CA LEU A 45 -4.09 9.50 4.32
C LEU A 45 -5.27 9.74 5.27
N GLU A 46 -6.13 8.73 5.46
CA GLU A 46 -7.28 8.80 6.38
C GLU A 46 -6.82 9.02 7.83
N ILE A 47 -5.78 8.32 8.29
CA ILE A 47 -5.16 8.56 9.62
C ILE A 47 -4.68 10.02 9.73
N GLY A 48 -4.12 10.56 8.66
CA GLY A 48 -3.72 11.96 8.58
C GLY A 48 -4.85 12.97 8.75
N GLY A 49 -5.96 12.72 8.06
CA GLY A 49 -7.17 13.52 8.22
C GLY A 49 -7.68 13.46 9.66
N LEU A 50 -7.76 12.25 10.24
CA LEU A 50 -8.17 12.05 11.63
C LEU A 50 -7.25 12.74 12.64
N ASP A 51 -5.94 12.70 12.44
CA ASP A 51 -4.98 13.40 13.30
C ASP A 51 -5.11 14.91 13.19
N SER A 52 -5.37 15.41 11.98
CA SER A 52 -5.65 16.84 11.77
C SER A 52 -6.91 17.25 12.52
N GLU A 53 -8.02 16.54 12.36
CA GLU A 53 -9.27 16.79 13.08
C GLU A 53 -9.08 16.71 14.61
N LEU A 54 -8.39 15.68 15.11
CA LEU A 54 -8.11 15.51 16.53
C LEU A 54 -7.30 16.67 17.13
N ASN A 55 -6.36 17.25 16.36
CA ASN A 55 -5.56 18.40 16.79
C ASN A 55 -6.37 19.71 16.81
N HIS A 56 -7.49 19.81 16.09
CA HIS A 56 -8.38 21.00 16.14
C HIS A 56 -9.24 21.04 17.39
N PHE A 57 -9.48 19.90 18.04
CA PHE A 57 -10.17 19.86 19.33
C PHE A 57 -9.20 20.26 20.45
N LYS A 58 -9.58 21.26 21.26
CA LYS A 58 -8.82 21.64 22.48
C LYS A 58 -8.56 20.41 23.35
N THR A 59 -7.45 20.44 24.08
CA THR A 59 -6.92 19.36 24.94
C THR A 59 -7.95 18.81 25.93
N GLU A 60 -8.96 19.60 26.31
CA GLU A 60 -10.16 19.15 27.02
C GLU A 60 -11.43 19.71 26.37
N PRO A 61 -12.35 18.87 25.87
CA PRO A 61 -13.59 19.33 25.27
C PRO A 61 -14.59 19.75 26.35
N ASP A 62 -15.05 21.00 26.32
CA ASP A 62 -15.95 21.58 27.34
C ASP A 62 -17.38 21.01 27.29
N THR A 63 -17.80 20.43 26.17
CA THR A 63 -19.18 19.94 25.97
C THR A 63 -19.25 18.43 25.80
N LEU A 64 -20.32 17.80 26.28
CA LEU A 64 -20.57 16.36 26.12
C LEU A 64 -20.55 15.93 24.64
N ASP A 65 -21.09 16.77 23.73
CA ASP A 65 -21.08 16.51 22.29
C ASP A 65 -19.65 16.50 21.70
N THR A 66 -18.80 17.44 22.12
CA THR A 66 -17.40 17.46 21.66
C THR A 66 -16.59 16.29 22.23
N LYS A 67 -16.84 15.87 23.48
CA LYS A 67 -16.26 14.64 24.04
C LYS A 67 -16.65 13.39 23.25
N ALA A 68 -17.92 13.26 22.89
CA ALA A 68 -18.40 12.14 22.08
C ALA A 68 -17.78 12.11 20.67
N LYS A 69 -17.64 13.27 20.03
CA LYS A 69 -16.96 13.39 18.72
C LYS A 69 -15.49 12.99 18.79
N VAL A 70 -14.75 13.49 19.79
CA VAL A 70 -13.34 13.13 20.00
C VAL A 70 -13.18 11.63 20.23
N ALA A 71 -14.06 11.01 21.02
CA ALA A 71 -14.05 9.56 21.24
C ALA A 71 -14.24 8.79 19.91
N ARG A 72 -15.20 9.18 19.08
CA ARG A 72 -15.43 8.58 17.76
C ARG A 72 -14.24 8.69 16.83
N TYR A 73 -13.59 9.86 16.75
CA TYR A 73 -12.40 10.02 15.91
C TYR A 73 -11.22 9.17 16.39
N ARG A 74 -11.05 9.03 17.72
CA ARG A 74 -10.02 8.14 18.28
C ARG A 74 -10.29 6.67 17.96
N GLU A 75 -11.55 6.25 18.04
CA GLU A 75 -11.97 4.90 17.68
C GLU A 75 -11.73 4.62 16.19
N GLN A 76 -12.14 5.55 15.32
CA GLN A 76 -11.87 5.46 13.87
C GLN A 76 -10.38 5.38 13.59
N LYS A 77 -9.54 6.18 14.28
CA LYS A 77 -8.09 6.11 14.15
C LYS A 77 -7.55 4.73 14.55
N SER A 78 -8.05 4.16 15.66
CA SER A 78 -7.65 2.81 16.09
C SER A 78 -8.00 1.76 15.04
N SER A 79 -9.23 1.80 14.52
CA SER A 79 -9.68 0.89 13.47
C SER A 79 -8.81 0.99 12.22
N GLN A 80 -8.40 2.20 11.83
CA GLN A 80 -7.50 2.40 10.69
C GLN A 80 -6.11 1.85 10.95
N LEU A 81 -5.56 2.02 12.14
CA LEU A 81 -4.26 1.45 12.52
C LEU A 81 -4.29 -0.08 12.53
N GLU A 82 -5.37 -0.68 13.03
CA GLU A 82 -5.58 -2.13 12.99
C GLU A 82 -5.70 -2.65 11.55
N ASN A 83 -6.47 -1.97 10.71
CA ASN A 83 -6.58 -2.32 9.29
C ASN A 83 -5.22 -2.25 8.60
N LEU A 84 -4.45 -1.20 8.85
CA LEU A 84 -3.11 -1.00 8.30
C LEU A 84 -2.15 -2.13 8.68
N HIS A 85 -2.26 -2.65 9.92
CA HIS A 85 -1.50 -3.82 10.36
C HIS A 85 -1.87 -5.08 9.56
N LEU A 86 -3.17 -5.33 9.35
CA LEU A 86 -3.65 -6.48 8.59
C LEU A 86 -3.24 -6.42 7.11
N LEU A 87 -3.32 -5.24 6.50
CA LEU A 87 -2.87 -5.02 5.12
C LEU A 87 -1.38 -5.29 4.95
N ALA A 88 -0.57 -4.85 5.92
CA ALA A 88 0.87 -5.09 5.90
C ALA A 88 1.22 -6.59 5.92
N ILE A 89 0.53 -7.39 6.74
CA ILE A 89 0.76 -8.84 6.84
C ILE A 89 0.43 -9.57 5.54
N ARG A 90 -0.53 -9.06 4.75
CA ARG A 90 -0.93 -9.66 3.48
C ARG A 90 0.08 -9.44 2.34
N ILE A 91 1.05 -8.55 2.52
CA ILE A 91 2.13 -8.38 1.54
C ILE A 91 3.10 -9.56 1.67
N ILE A 92 3.11 -10.42 0.67
CA ILE A 92 3.92 -11.64 0.66
C ILE A 92 5.18 -11.53 -0.21
N SER A 93 5.24 -10.62 -1.19
CA SER A 93 6.44 -10.48 -2.01
C SER A 93 7.61 -9.86 -1.25
N ASP A 94 8.80 -10.38 -1.55
CA ASP A 94 10.05 -9.79 -1.05
C ASP A 94 10.28 -8.38 -1.59
N LYS A 95 9.70 -8.04 -2.76
CA LYS A 95 9.78 -6.69 -3.34
C LYS A 95 9.22 -5.63 -2.39
N ASN A 96 8.09 -5.92 -1.73
CA ASN A 96 7.37 -4.96 -0.89
C ASN A 96 7.53 -5.21 0.61
N ARG A 97 8.34 -6.21 0.99
CA ARG A 97 8.54 -6.61 2.38
C ARG A 97 9.03 -5.49 3.29
N SER A 98 9.90 -4.62 2.79
CA SER A 98 10.39 -3.46 3.57
C SER A 98 9.27 -2.46 3.89
N ILE A 99 8.33 -2.26 2.96
CA ILE A 99 7.15 -1.43 3.14
C ILE A 99 6.24 -2.08 4.19
N ALA A 100 5.94 -3.37 4.03
CA ALA A 100 5.13 -4.13 4.98
C ALA A 100 5.65 -4.00 6.42
N VAL A 101 6.96 -4.19 6.64
CA VAL A 101 7.58 -4.06 7.96
C VAL A 101 7.43 -2.64 8.53
N LYS A 102 7.67 -1.60 7.73
CA LYS A 102 7.55 -0.22 8.21
C LYS A 102 6.11 0.17 8.50
N VAL A 103 5.17 -0.29 7.68
CA VAL A 103 3.72 -0.10 7.86
C VAL A 103 3.28 -0.79 9.16
N ALA A 104 3.69 -2.03 9.39
CA ALA A 104 3.41 -2.75 10.63
C ALA A 104 4.03 -2.07 11.87
N LYS A 105 5.25 -1.55 11.77
CA LYS A 105 5.87 -0.78 12.86
C LYS A 105 5.08 0.49 13.18
N TYR A 106 4.66 1.23 12.15
CA TYR A 106 3.84 2.43 12.31
C TYR A 106 2.47 2.12 12.93
N SER A 107 1.81 1.03 12.53
CA SER A 107 0.53 0.66 13.11
C SER A 107 0.64 0.24 14.57
N ILE A 108 1.67 -0.53 14.94
CA ILE A 108 1.80 -1.09 16.30
C ILE A 108 2.43 -0.10 17.27
N ASP A 109 3.53 0.55 16.89
CA ASP A 109 4.34 1.36 17.81
C ASP A 109 3.96 2.83 17.76
N LYS A 110 3.47 3.34 18.89
CA LYS A 110 3.10 4.76 19.07
C LYS A 110 4.28 5.70 18.80
N HIS A 111 5.52 5.31 19.10
CA HIS A 111 6.69 6.17 18.87
C HIS A 111 6.97 6.41 17.39
N HIS A 112 6.54 5.49 16.53
CA HIS A 112 6.67 5.62 15.08
C HIS A 112 5.52 6.38 14.44
N ARG A 113 4.43 6.69 15.17
CA ARG A 113 3.24 7.41 14.68
C ARG A 113 3.42 8.92 14.63
N THR A 114 4.42 9.35 13.88
CA THR A 114 4.74 10.77 13.62
C THR A 114 4.38 11.14 12.19
N ASP A 115 4.07 12.41 11.94
CA ASP A 115 3.82 12.90 10.58
C ASP A 115 4.98 12.67 9.61
N GLU A 116 6.23 12.79 10.09
CA GLU A 116 7.41 12.50 9.27
C GLU A 116 7.45 11.03 8.81
N ASN A 117 7.33 10.09 9.75
CA ASN A 117 7.26 8.66 9.42
C ASN A 117 6.08 8.32 8.51
N ARG A 118 4.91 8.96 8.70
CA ARG A 118 3.74 8.79 7.84
C ARG A 118 4.04 9.27 6.42
N TYR A 119 4.66 10.43 6.26
CA TYR A 119 5.07 10.97 4.97
C TYR A 119 6.09 10.06 4.26
N VAL A 120 7.11 9.59 5.00
CA VAL A 120 8.12 8.65 4.47
C VAL A 120 7.45 7.35 3.99
N LEU A 121 6.49 6.83 4.74
CA LEU A 121 5.72 5.64 4.36
C LEU A 121 4.90 5.86 3.09
N LEU A 122 4.15 6.96 3.01
CA LEU A 122 3.39 7.32 1.82
C LEU A 122 4.28 7.37 0.58
N LYS A 123 5.44 8.03 0.68
CA LYS A 123 6.41 8.12 -0.41
C LYS A 123 6.90 6.73 -0.85
N LEU A 124 7.21 5.83 0.08
CA LEU A 124 7.66 4.48 -0.24
C LEU A 124 6.58 3.66 -0.94
N VAL A 125 5.34 3.76 -0.48
CA VAL A 125 4.18 3.10 -1.09
C VAL A 125 3.97 3.59 -2.51
N GLN A 126 3.93 4.91 -2.72
CA GLN A 126 3.78 5.53 -4.04
C GLN A 126 4.93 5.15 -5.00
N GLN A 127 6.17 5.13 -4.51
CA GLN A 127 7.32 4.67 -5.28
C GLN A 127 7.20 3.22 -5.72
N SER A 128 6.63 2.34 -4.88
CA SER A 128 6.44 0.95 -5.26
C SER A 128 5.34 0.77 -6.31
N MET A 129 4.23 1.49 -6.15
CA MET A 129 3.09 1.44 -7.07
C MET A 129 3.44 2.04 -8.45
N ASN A 130 4.14 3.17 -8.47
CA ASN A 130 4.32 3.99 -9.68
C ASN A 130 5.77 4.46 -9.90
N SER A 131 6.74 3.56 -9.71
CA SER A 131 8.18 3.86 -9.89
C SER A 131 8.54 4.51 -11.24
N LYS A 132 7.86 4.14 -12.33
CA LYS A 132 8.11 4.71 -13.67
C LYS A 132 7.58 6.14 -13.79
N LEU A 133 6.36 6.39 -13.32
CA LEU A 133 5.74 7.71 -13.35
C LEU A 133 6.50 8.69 -12.45
N LEU A 134 6.92 8.26 -11.26
CA LEU A 134 7.70 9.10 -10.35
C LEU A 134 9.09 9.42 -10.90
N LYS A 135 9.76 8.47 -11.58
CA LYS A 135 11.03 8.73 -12.27
C LYS A 135 10.85 9.71 -13.42
N GLN A 136 9.75 9.61 -14.16
CA GLN A 136 9.44 10.55 -15.23
C GLN A 136 9.16 11.95 -14.66
N TYR A 137 8.35 12.04 -13.61
CA TYR A 137 8.05 13.31 -12.94
C TYR A 137 9.30 13.96 -12.35
N GLN A 138 10.18 13.20 -11.68
CA GLN A 138 11.46 13.70 -11.20
C GLN A 138 12.33 14.21 -12.35
N LYS A 139 12.43 13.44 -13.44
CA LYS A 139 13.19 13.86 -14.62
C LYS A 139 12.65 15.16 -15.21
N GLU A 140 11.32 15.31 -15.31
CA GLU A 140 10.65 16.52 -15.81
C GLU A 140 10.85 17.72 -14.86
N THR A 141 10.80 17.50 -13.55
CA THR A 141 11.06 18.53 -12.53
C THR A 141 12.52 19.00 -12.55
N ASP A 142 13.47 18.06 -12.69
CA ASP A 142 14.90 18.34 -12.73
C ASP A 142 15.32 19.02 -14.04
N THR A 143 14.63 18.73 -15.15
CA THR A 143 14.92 19.36 -16.46
C THR A 143 14.17 20.68 -16.67
N ASN A 144 13.05 20.94 -15.99
CA ASN A 144 12.29 22.17 -16.11
C ASN A 144 11.63 22.56 -14.78
N PRO A 145 12.41 23.10 -13.82
CA PRO A 145 11.91 23.42 -12.47
C PRO A 145 10.90 24.58 -12.44
N THR A 146 10.70 25.29 -13.55
CA THR A 146 9.80 26.46 -13.65
C THR A 146 8.40 26.14 -14.19
N VAL A 147 8.10 24.87 -14.48
CA VAL A 147 6.81 24.46 -15.09
C VAL A 147 5.76 24.07 -14.02
N PHE A 148 6.12 24.04 -12.73
CA PHE A 148 5.21 23.68 -11.63
C PHE A 148 5.30 24.64 -10.45
#